data_AF-A0A920JDG7-F1
#
_entry.id   AF-A0A920JDG7-F1
#
_cell.length_a   1.000
_cell.length_b   1.000
_cell.length_c   1.000
_cell.angle_alpha   90.00
_cell.angle_beta   90.00
_cell.angle_gamma   90.00
#
_symmetry.space_group_name_H-M   'P 1'
#
loop_
_entity.id
_entity.type
_entity.pdbx_description
1 polymer ?
#
loop_
_entity_poly.entity_id
_entity_poly.type
_entity_poly.pdbx_seq_one_letter_code
_entity_poly.pdbx_strand_id
1 'polypeptide(L)'
;MNRVVFIFLSILLIVSPLTIENLENENVNYFVLVKNITTELIHTVVKAQVKNPKEISFTNDQVALLKIKLDELEVTDFEFESNLIQNYENSIIQINKELNKNLAIYEYREFVNEFGGIKGIYLNSYDFLNLDKMSSIKAIIDETVVNTLVIDVKTDHGHLMYDSNVQESYEINNERVKFNKESLKDLKNNHNIFLIGRVVAFQDPLFAKTYEESAVFDSKTNSIFSKNGQYFLDPSDKKSRNYVLNVAIEALIRF
;
A
#
# COMPACT_ATOMS: atom_id res chain seq x y z
N MET A 1 -49.79 -21.49 -21.11
CA MET A 1 -48.45 -21.90 -20.62
C MET A 1 -47.82 -20.74 -19.87
N ASN A 2 -47.38 -21.01 -18.65
CA ASN A 2 -47.22 -20.00 -17.58
C ASN A 2 -46.08 -19.01 -17.84
N ARG A 3 -46.46 -17.73 -18.00
CA ARG A 3 -45.57 -16.56 -18.16
C ARG A 3 -44.60 -16.35 -16.98
N VAL A 4 -44.83 -17.01 -15.85
CA VAL A 4 -44.00 -16.90 -14.63
C VAL A 4 -42.74 -17.78 -14.71
N VAL A 5 -42.78 -18.91 -15.42
CA VAL A 5 -41.63 -19.86 -15.50
C VAL A 5 -40.51 -19.32 -16.40
N PHE A 6 -40.84 -18.52 -17.41
CA PHE A 6 -39.84 -17.90 -18.30
C PHE A 6 -39.04 -16.79 -17.60
N ILE A 7 -39.65 -16.08 -16.65
CA ILE A 7 -39.00 -15.01 -15.88
C ILE A 7 -37.97 -15.59 -14.90
N PHE A 8 -38.20 -16.79 -14.37
CA PHE A 8 -37.28 -17.46 -13.46
C PHE A 8 -36.05 -18.07 -14.16
N LEU A 9 -36.20 -18.61 -15.38
CA LEU A 9 -35.05 -19.16 -16.11
C LEU A 9 -34.09 -18.10 -16.64
N SER A 10 -34.59 -16.91 -16.99
CA SER A 10 -33.72 -15.79 -17.41
C SER A 10 -32.92 -15.21 -16.25
N ILE A 11 -33.44 -15.24 -15.03
CA ILE A 11 -32.70 -14.83 -13.81
C ILE A 11 -31.60 -15.85 -13.48
N LEU A 12 -31.84 -17.16 -13.67
CA LEU A 12 -30.86 -18.20 -13.37
C LEU A 12 -29.59 -18.15 -14.26
N LEU A 13 -29.71 -17.61 -15.48
CA LEU A 13 -28.59 -17.46 -16.43
C LEU A 13 -27.79 -16.17 -16.23
N ILE A 14 -28.35 -15.18 -15.52
CA ILE A 14 -27.64 -13.94 -15.13
C ILE A 14 -26.86 -14.15 -13.81
N VAL A 15 -27.27 -15.13 -12.99
CA VAL A 15 -26.72 -15.36 -11.63
C VAL A 15 -25.60 -16.42 -11.60
N SER A 16 -25.18 -17.02 -12.72
CA SER A 16 -24.00 -17.89 -12.72
C SER A 16 -22.73 -17.01 -12.85
N PRO A 17 -21.93 -16.83 -11.79
CA PRO A 17 -20.63 -16.22 -11.95
C PRO A 17 -19.78 -17.24 -12.72
N LEU A 18 -19.52 -16.96 -13.99
CA LEU A 18 -18.39 -17.59 -14.67
C LEU A 18 -17.15 -17.11 -13.90
N THR A 19 -16.72 -17.93 -12.97
CA THR A 19 -15.55 -17.72 -12.14
C THR A 19 -14.36 -17.38 -13.04
N ILE A 20 -13.66 -16.32 -12.64
CA ILE A 20 -12.52 -15.70 -13.32
C ILE A 20 -11.31 -16.67 -13.45
N GLU A 21 -11.38 -17.87 -12.89
CA GLU A 21 -10.30 -18.86 -12.86
C GLU A 21 -9.92 -19.48 -14.21
N ASN A 22 -10.60 -19.18 -15.32
CA ASN A 22 -10.26 -19.73 -16.65
C ASN A 22 -9.77 -18.68 -17.66
N LEU A 23 -9.00 -17.69 -17.20
CA LEU A 23 -8.36 -16.66 -18.03
C LEU A 23 -7.02 -17.09 -18.64
N GLU A 24 -6.95 -18.26 -19.28
CA GLU A 24 -5.82 -18.62 -20.15
C GLU A 24 -6.32 -19.38 -21.38
N ASN A 25 -6.84 -18.63 -22.37
CA ASN A 25 -6.87 -19.12 -23.74
C ASN A 25 -6.70 -17.92 -24.68
N GLU A 26 -5.48 -17.73 -25.19
CA GLU A 26 -5.00 -16.53 -25.91
C GLU A 26 -5.80 -16.18 -27.19
N ASN A 27 -6.72 -17.03 -27.64
CA ASN A 27 -7.44 -16.85 -28.91
C ASN A 27 -8.95 -16.64 -28.78
N VAL A 28 -9.50 -16.55 -27.56
CA VAL A 28 -10.94 -16.34 -27.36
C VAL A 28 -11.18 -15.10 -26.51
N ASN A 29 -11.58 -14.00 -27.16
CA ASN A 29 -12.07 -12.83 -26.45
C ASN A 29 -13.46 -13.18 -25.86
N TYR A 30 -13.46 -13.62 -24.60
CA TYR A 30 -14.64 -14.07 -23.91
C TYR A 30 -15.71 -12.98 -23.78
N PHE A 31 -15.31 -11.70 -23.73
CA PHE A 31 -16.26 -10.57 -23.75
C PHE A 31 -17.00 -10.50 -25.09
N VAL A 32 -16.30 -10.69 -26.21
CA VAL A 32 -16.91 -10.78 -27.54
C VAL A 32 -17.79 -12.02 -27.66
N LEU A 33 -17.36 -13.17 -27.12
CA LEU A 33 -18.14 -14.40 -27.15
C LEU A 33 -19.43 -14.28 -26.33
N VAL A 34 -19.36 -13.76 -25.10
CA VAL A 34 -20.52 -13.51 -24.24
C VAL A 34 -21.44 -12.48 -24.92
N LYS A 35 -20.91 -11.36 -25.41
CA LYS A 35 -21.71 -10.37 -26.15
C LYS A 35 -22.42 -10.98 -27.35
N ASN A 36 -21.75 -11.83 -28.12
CA ASN A 36 -22.31 -12.49 -29.29
C ASN A 36 -23.39 -13.50 -28.91
N ILE A 37 -23.14 -14.35 -27.91
CA ILE A 37 -24.10 -15.33 -27.40
C ILE A 37 -25.35 -14.64 -26.84
N THR A 38 -25.18 -13.57 -26.05
CA THR A 38 -26.28 -12.79 -25.50
C THR A 38 -27.08 -12.11 -26.62
N THR A 39 -26.39 -11.56 -27.62
CA THR A 39 -27.07 -10.92 -28.77
C THR A 39 -27.81 -11.95 -29.62
N GLU A 40 -27.22 -13.11 -29.90
CA GLU A 40 -27.87 -14.19 -30.65
C GLU A 40 -29.06 -14.79 -29.88
N LEU A 41 -28.94 -15.00 -28.58
CA LEU A 41 -30.03 -15.49 -27.74
C LEU A 41 -31.17 -14.48 -27.66
N ILE A 42 -30.89 -13.20 -27.43
CA ILE A 42 -31.91 -12.14 -27.46
C ILE A 42 -32.57 -12.10 -28.84
N HIS A 43 -31.78 -12.06 -29.90
CA HIS A 43 -32.29 -11.99 -31.27
C HIS A 43 -33.16 -13.21 -31.61
N THR A 44 -32.73 -14.41 -31.24
CA THR A 44 -33.44 -15.66 -31.51
C THR A 44 -34.70 -15.79 -30.66
N VAL A 45 -34.64 -15.54 -29.36
CA VAL A 45 -35.79 -15.67 -28.45
C VAL A 45 -36.82 -14.57 -28.70
N VAL A 46 -36.39 -13.31 -28.90
CA VAL A 46 -37.29 -12.17 -29.13
C VAL A 46 -37.92 -12.25 -30.53
N LYS A 47 -37.16 -12.53 -31.60
CA LYS A 47 -37.75 -12.66 -32.94
C LYS A 47 -38.59 -13.92 -33.11
N ALA A 48 -38.25 -15.03 -32.44
CA ALA A 48 -39.09 -16.24 -32.50
C ALA A 48 -40.46 -16.02 -31.83
N GLN A 49 -40.56 -15.13 -30.84
CA GLN A 49 -41.80 -14.83 -30.12
C GLN A 49 -42.59 -13.64 -30.70
N VAL A 50 -41.92 -12.66 -31.32
CA VAL A 50 -42.57 -11.46 -31.87
C VAL A 50 -42.63 -11.51 -33.40
N LYS A 51 -43.72 -12.07 -33.93
CA LYS A 51 -43.97 -12.11 -35.39
C LYS A 51 -44.59 -10.82 -35.95
N ASN A 52 -45.24 -10.00 -35.11
CA ASN A 52 -45.88 -8.75 -35.51
C ASN A 52 -45.74 -7.68 -34.39
N PRO A 53 -44.74 -6.79 -34.45
CA PRO A 53 -44.43 -5.86 -33.36
C PRO A 53 -45.52 -4.80 -33.09
N LYS A 54 -46.44 -4.58 -34.04
CA LYS A 54 -47.54 -3.59 -33.93
C LYS A 54 -48.71 -4.01 -33.02
N GLU A 55 -48.77 -5.27 -32.59
CA GLU A 55 -49.84 -5.79 -31.70
C GLU A 55 -49.42 -5.86 -30.23
N ILE A 56 -48.17 -5.50 -29.90
CA ILE A 56 -47.69 -5.50 -28.53
C ILE A 56 -48.18 -4.23 -27.84
N SER A 57 -49.24 -4.37 -27.06
CA SER A 57 -49.79 -3.34 -26.17
C SER A 57 -49.55 -3.76 -24.72
N PHE A 58 -48.84 -2.91 -23.98
CA PHE A 58 -48.62 -3.09 -22.54
C PHE A 58 -49.66 -2.29 -21.76
N THR A 59 -50.16 -2.87 -20.66
CA THR A 59 -50.94 -2.07 -19.69
C THR A 59 -50.01 -1.10 -18.96
N ASN A 60 -50.56 -0.03 -18.37
CA ASN A 60 -49.79 0.94 -17.59
C ASN A 60 -48.97 0.27 -16.46
N ASP A 61 -49.54 -0.74 -15.80
CA ASP A 61 -48.86 -1.50 -14.74
C ASP A 61 -47.67 -2.32 -15.28
N GLN A 62 -47.81 -2.89 -16.49
CA GLN A 62 -46.73 -3.62 -17.14
C GLN A 62 -45.58 -2.68 -17.55
N VAL A 63 -45.90 -1.47 -18.03
CA VAL A 63 -44.90 -0.44 -18.33
C VAL A 63 -44.16 0.00 -17.06
N ALA A 64 -44.88 0.18 -15.94
CA ALA A 64 -44.26 0.53 -14.66
C ALA A 64 -43.32 -0.58 -14.17
N LEU A 65 -43.74 -1.84 -14.25
CA LEU A 65 -42.90 -2.98 -13.87
C LEU A 65 -41.65 -3.13 -14.74
N LEU A 66 -41.78 -2.87 -16.06
CA LEU A 66 -40.64 -2.91 -16.98
C LEU A 66 -39.62 -1.81 -16.67
N LYS A 67 -40.06 -0.62 -16.26
CA LYS A 67 -39.16 0.45 -15.81
C LYS A 67 -38.39 0.06 -14.56
N ILE A 68 -39.09 -0.44 -13.53
CA ILE A 68 -38.45 -0.90 -12.28
C ILE A 68 -37.37 -1.95 -12.58
N LYS A 69 -37.67 -2.92 -13.44
CA LYS A 69 -36.70 -3.95 -13.83
C LYS A 69 -35.54 -3.42 -14.66
N LEU A 70 -35.76 -2.38 -15.48
CA LEU A 70 -34.70 -1.73 -16.21
C LEU A 70 -33.77 -0.99 -15.23
N ASP A 71 -34.33 -0.27 -14.26
CA ASP A 71 -33.56 0.41 -13.22
C ASP A 71 -32.75 -0.60 -12.38
N GLU A 72 -33.34 -1.74 -12.00
CA GLU A 72 -32.64 -2.83 -11.30
C GLU A 72 -31.48 -3.42 -12.13
N LEU A 73 -31.66 -3.55 -13.44
CA LEU A 73 -30.62 -4.02 -14.36
C LEU A 73 -29.49 -3.00 -14.49
N GLU A 74 -29.80 -1.71 -14.60
CA GLU A 74 -28.79 -0.64 -14.67
C GLU A 74 -27.94 -0.58 -13.39
N VAL A 75 -28.56 -0.73 -12.22
CA VAL A 75 -27.84 -0.80 -10.93
C VAL A 75 -26.92 -2.03 -10.88
N THR A 76 -27.42 -3.19 -11.32
CA THR A 76 -26.64 -4.44 -11.33
C THR A 76 -25.42 -4.34 -12.26
N ASP A 77 -25.59 -3.72 -13.43
CA ASP A 77 -24.51 -3.50 -14.40
C ASP A 77 -23.43 -2.57 -13.81
N PHE A 78 -23.85 -1.48 -13.16
CA PHE A 78 -22.94 -0.55 -12.49
C PHE A 78 -22.18 -1.19 -11.31
N GLU A 79 -22.84 -2.01 -10.50
CA GLU A 79 -22.19 -2.76 -9.41
C GLU A 79 -21.18 -3.78 -9.96
N PHE A 80 -21.50 -4.44 -11.08
CA PHE A 80 -20.59 -5.35 -11.75
C PHE A 80 -19.33 -4.61 -12.26
N GLU A 81 -19.49 -3.49 -12.97
CA GLU A 81 -18.38 -2.66 -13.43
C GLU A 81 -17.50 -2.18 -12.26
N SER A 82 -18.12 -1.70 -11.18
CA SER A 82 -17.43 -1.22 -9.98
C SER A 82 -16.61 -2.33 -9.32
N ASN A 83 -17.18 -3.52 -9.17
CA ASN A 83 -16.48 -4.68 -8.62
C ASN A 83 -15.32 -5.12 -9.51
N LEU A 84 -15.49 -5.08 -10.83
CA LEU A 84 -14.43 -5.40 -11.78
C LEU A 84 -13.26 -4.40 -11.65
N ILE A 85 -13.54 -3.10 -11.61
CA ILE A 85 -12.53 -2.05 -11.40
C ILE A 85 -11.79 -2.28 -10.09
N GLN A 86 -12.51 -2.48 -8.98
CA GLN A 86 -11.91 -2.70 -7.66
C GLN A 86 -10.99 -3.94 -7.66
N ASN A 87 -11.40 -5.02 -8.32
CA ASN A 87 -10.58 -6.23 -8.45
C ASN A 87 -9.30 -5.98 -9.26
N TYR A 88 -9.39 -5.22 -10.35
CA TYR A 88 -8.20 -4.84 -11.14
C TYR A 88 -7.26 -3.94 -10.36
N GLU A 89 -7.78 -2.91 -9.66
CA GLU A 89 -6.98 -2.03 -8.82
C GLU A 89 -6.24 -2.81 -7.72
N ASN A 90 -6.96 -3.70 -7.02
CA ASN A 90 -6.37 -4.58 -6.02
C ASN A 90 -5.26 -5.47 -6.62
N SER A 91 -5.47 -6.00 -7.83
CA SER A 91 -4.47 -6.84 -8.52
C SER A 91 -3.22 -6.04 -8.88
N ILE A 92 -3.38 -4.82 -9.42
CA ILE A 92 -2.27 -3.93 -9.74
C ILE A 92 -1.45 -3.59 -8.48
N ILE A 93 -2.13 -3.32 -7.36
CA ILE A 93 -1.45 -3.05 -6.08
C ILE A 93 -0.62 -4.26 -5.63
N GLN A 94 -1.15 -5.48 -5.72
CA GLN A 94 -0.40 -6.69 -5.35
C GLN A 94 0.79 -6.96 -6.28
N ILE A 95 0.60 -6.79 -7.58
CA ILE A 95 1.67 -6.96 -8.58
C ILE A 95 2.80 -5.97 -8.31
N ASN A 96 2.48 -4.69 -8.10
CA ASN A 96 3.48 -3.66 -7.80
C ASN A 96 4.23 -3.97 -6.51
N LYS A 97 3.55 -4.47 -5.48
CA LYS A 97 4.17 -4.89 -4.23
C LYS A 97 5.18 -6.02 -4.44
N GLU A 98 4.81 -7.05 -5.21
CA GLU A 98 5.70 -8.19 -5.48
C GLU A 98 6.86 -7.79 -6.39
N LEU A 99 6.63 -6.95 -7.41
CA LEU A 99 7.69 -6.39 -8.25
C LEU A 99 8.71 -5.61 -7.43
N ASN A 100 8.27 -4.68 -6.58
CA ASN A 100 9.15 -3.87 -5.73
C ASN A 100 9.97 -4.75 -4.77
N LYS A 101 9.34 -5.78 -4.19
CA LYS A 101 10.02 -6.75 -3.34
C LYS A 101 11.09 -7.53 -4.11
N ASN A 102 10.77 -8.02 -5.31
CA ASN A 102 11.72 -8.77 -6.12
C ASN A 102 12.87 -7.90 -6.64
N LEU A 103 12.59 -6.65 -7.00
CA LEU A 103 13.61 -5.66 -7.36
C LEU A 103 14.56 -5.41 -6.18
N ALA A 104 14.04 -5.18 -4.97
CA ALA A 104 14.86 -4.99 -3.77
C ALA A 104 15.72 -6.22 -3.45
N ILE A 105 15.17 -7.44 -3.60
CA ILE A 105 15.93 -8.69 -3.44
C ILE A 105 17.03 -8.80 -4.50
N TYR A 106 16.74 -8.43 -5.74
CA TYR A 106 17.70 -8.44 -6.84
C TYR A 106 18.84 -7.46 -6.58
N GLU A 107 18.53 -6.20 -6.27
CA GLU A 107 19.52 -5.16 -5.95
C GLU A 107 20.41 -5.58 -4.76
N TYR A 108 19.82 -6.16 -3.71
CA TYR A 108 20.59 -6.69 -2.59
C TYR A 108 21.52 -7.83 -3.02
N ARG A 109 21.07 -8.75 -3.87
CA ARG A 109 21.90 -9.86 -4.35
C ARG A 109 23.05 -9.36 -5.20
N GLU A 110 22.80 -8.44 -6.12
CA GLU A 110 23.85 -7.82 -6.93
C GLU A 110 24.88 -7.12 -6.05
N PHE A 111 24.43 -6.36 -5.05
CA PHE A 111 25.31 -5.76 -4.06
C PHE A 111 26.16 -6.79 -3.30
N VAL A 112 25.55 -7.89 -2.84
CA VAL A 112 26.28 -8.97 -2.17
C VAL A 112 27.29 -9.63 -3.11
N ASN A 113 26.93 -9.85 -4.37
CA ASN A 113 27.80 -10.45 -5.38
C ASN A 113 29.00 -9.55 -5.69
N GLU A 114 28.78 -8.24 -5.83
CA GLU A 114 29.82 -7.26 -6.14
C GLU A 114 30.75 -7.02 -4.94
N PHE A 115 30.18 -6.84 -3.74
CA PHE A 115 30.95 -6.40 -2.58
C PHE A 115 31.25 -7.50 -1.55
N GLY A 116 30.77 -8.72 -1.74
CA GLY A 116 30.91 -9.80 -0.76
C GLY A 116 30.10 -9.58 0.52
N GLY A 117 29.01 -8.82 0.42
CA GLY A 117 28.09 -8.52 1.52
C GLY A 117 28.24 -7.11 2.13
N ILE A 118 27.32 -6.82 3.07
CA ILE A 118 27.24 -5.54 3.78
C ILE A 118 28.35 -5.45 4.83
N LYS A 119 29.15 -4.39 4.75
CA LYS A 119 30.18 -4.04 5.73
C LYS A 119 29.88 -2.64 6.25
N GLY A 120 28.95 -2.59 7.19
CA GLY A 120 28.35 -1.35 7.68
C GLY A 120 29.00 -0.81 8.94
N ILE A 121 29.13 0.51 9.03
CA ILE A 121 29.43 1.22 10.27
C ILE A 121 28.24 2.10 10.67
N TYR A 122 28.05 2.30 11.97
CA TYR A 122 27.01 3.17 12.51
C TYR A 122 27.56 4.57 12.75
N LEU A 123 26.83 5.58 12.27
CA LEU A 123 27.05 6.98 12.55
C LEU A 123 25.86 7.49 13.37
N ASN A 124 26.15 7.97 14.57
CA ASN A 124 25.21 8.79 15.30
C ASN A 124 24.96 10.08 14.51
N SER A 125 23.72 10.33 14.10
CA SER A 125 23.38 11.47 13.25
C SER A 125 23.71 12.83 13.85
N TYR A 126 23.83 12.94 15.17
CA TYR A 126 24.32 14.16 15.81
C TYR A 126 25.74 14.55 15.37
N ASP A 127 26.56 13.56 14.99
CA ASP A 127 27.92 13.78 14.47
C ASP A 127 27.95 14.08 12.96
N PHE A 128 26.82 14.05 12.25
CA PHE A 128 26.78 14.26 10.80
C PHE A 128 27.28 15.64 10.38
N LEU A 129 27.10 16.66 11.23
CA LEU A 129 27.61 18.02 11.00
C LEU A 129 28.98 18.27 11.66
N ASN A 130 29.55 17.28 12.36
CA ASN A 130 30.88 17.38 12.95
C ASN A 130 31.93 17.04 11.87
N LEU A 131 32.65 18.06 11.40
CA LEU A 131 33.61 17.94 10.31
C LEU A 131 34.74 16.94 10.59
N ASP A 132 35.28 16.91 11.80
CA ASP A 132 36.38 16.02 12.16
C ASP A 132 35.91 14.56 12.20
N LYS A 133 34.73 14.33 12.78
CA LYS A 133 34.10 13.00 12.79
C LYS A 133 33.76 12.53 11.38
N MET A 134 33.13 13.38 10.57
CA MET A 134 32.79 13.04 9.20
C MET A 134 34.02 12.81 8.33
N SER A 135 35.10 13.56 8.53
CA SER A 135 36.36 13.33 7.82
C SER A 135 36.94 11.96 8.17
N SER A 136 36.89 11.58 9.46
CA SER A 136 37.34 10.25 9.92
C SER A 136 36.47 9.13 9.34
N ILE A 137 35.15 9.31 9.29
CA ILE A 137 34.21 8.34 8.70
C ILE A 137 34.46 8.18 7.21
N LYS A 138 34.65 9.29 6.48
CA LYS A 138 34.96 9.26 5.04
C LYS A 138 36.28 8.55 4.77
N ALA A 139 37.33 8.81 5.55
CA ALA A 139 38.59 8.09 5.44
C ALA A 139 38.40 6.58 5.64
N ILE A 140 37.61 6.16 6.64
CA ILE A 140 37.28 4.73 6.83
C ILE A 140 36.57 4.16 5.61
N ILE A 141 35.62 4.88 5.02
CA ILE A 141 34.89 4.44 3.82
C ILE A 141 35.84 4.30 2.63
N ASP A 142 36.66 5.32 2.38
CA ASP A 142 37.52 5.40 1.19
C ASP A 142 38.75 4.47 1.27
N GLU A 143 39.26 4.19 2.47
CA GLU A 143 40.51 3.45 2.68
C GLU A 143 40.30 1.99 3.11
N THR A 144 39.05 1.55 3.32
CA THR A 144 38.75 0.20 3.80
C THR A 144 37.69 -0.50 2.97
N VAL A 145 37.29 -1.71 3.38
CA VAL A 145 36.23 -2.50 2.73
C VAL A 145 34.81 -2.07 3.15
N VAL A 146 34.69 -1.06 4.02
CA VAL A 146 33.39 -0.52 4.47
C VAL A 146 32.64 0.03 3.28
N ASN A 147 31.38 -0.41 3.11
CA ASN A 147 30.55 -0.07 1.95
C ASN A 147 29.15 0.42 2.34
N THR A 148 28.85 0.48 3.65
CA THR A 148 27.54 0.90 4.15
C THR A 148 27.67 1.83 5.35
N LEU A 149 26.82 2.85 5.40
CA LEU A 149 26.68 3.74 6.54
C LEU A 149 25.26 3.66 7.10
N VAL A 150 25.14 3.30 8.37
CA VAL A 150 23.86 3.30 9.11
C VAL A 150 23.71 4.65 9.80
N ILE A 151 22.66 5.39 9.47
CA ILE A 151 22.40 6.75 9.98
C ILE A 151 21.03 6.77 10.65
N ASP A 152 20.91 7.40 11.82
CA ASP A 152 19.61 7.57 12.46
C ASP A 152 18.71 8.50 11.67
N VAL A 153 17.58 7.98 11.22
CA VAL A 153 16.41 8.73 10.76
C VAL A 153 15.61 9.17 11.99
N LYS A 154 15.34 8.21 12.90
CA LYS A 154 14.75 8.44 14.22
C LYS A 154 15.60 7.78 15.30
N THR A 155 16.04 8.58 16.26
CA THR A 155 16.86 8.12 17.40
C THR A 155 16.02 7.43 18.46
N ASP A 156 16.68 6.79 19.42
CA ASP A 156 16.07 6.16 20.60
C ASP A 156 15.57 7.15 21.66
N HIS A 157 15.93 8.43 21.51
CA HIS A 157 15.32 9.55 22.23
C HIS A 157 14.09 10.11 21.51
N GLY A 158 13.68 9.50 20.38
CA GLY A 158 12.53 9.94 19.60
C GLY A 158 12.81 11.10 18.65
N HIS A 159 14.06 11.60 18.53
CA HIS A 159 14.35 12.72 17.65
C HIS A 159 14.45 12.32 16.17
N LEU A 160 13.87 13.12 15.28
CA LEU A 160 14.04 13.01 13.83
C LEU A 160 15.23 13.86 13.36
N MET A 161 16.11 13.27 12.57
CA MET A 161 17.37 13.91 12.14
C MET A 161 17.23 14.70 10.83
N TYR A 162 16.00 14.90 10.39
CA TYR A 162 15.61 15.63 9.20
C TYR A 162 14.30 16.37 9.48
N ASP A 163 13.98 17.34 8.62
CA ASP A 163 12.73 18.12 8.68
C ASP A 163 11.56 17.27 8.14
N SER A 164 10.58 16.95 8.97
CA SER A 164 9.56 15.92 8.69
C SER A 164 8.19 16.56 8.48
N ASN A 165 7.38 15.99 7.58
CA ASN A 165 5.97 16.36 7.41
C ASN A 165 5.01 15.42 8.15
N VAL A 166 5.52 14.42 8.88
CA VAL A 166 4.69 13.57 9.74
C VAL A 166 4.06 14.44 10.83
N GLN A 167 2.72 14.48 10.88
CA GLN A 167 1.97 15.38 11.76
C GLN A 167 2.39 15.26 13.23
N GLU A 168 2.57 14.05 13.73
CA GLU A 168 2.97 13.79 15.10
C GLU A 168 4.35 14.38 15.44
N SER A 169 5.26 14.53 14.45
CA SER A 169 6.57 15.20 14.61
C SER A 169 6.42 16.64 15.11
N TYR A 170 5.49 17.38 14.51
CA TYR A 170 5.20 18.76 14.88
C TYR A 170 4.61 18.86 16.29
N GLU A 171 3.71 17.93 16.63
CA GLU A 171 3.03 17.90 17.94
C GLU A 171 4.02 17.61 19.08
N ILE A 172 4.99 16.71 18.85
CA ILE A 172 5.99 16.34 19.88
C ILE A 172 7.30 17.15 19.81
N ASN A 173 7.46 18.04 18.82
CA ASN A 173 8.63 18.91 18.62
C ASN A 173 9.98 18.17 18.71
N ASN A 174 10.08 17.05 18.01
CA ASN A 174 11.23 16.13 18.10
C ASN A 174 12.28 16.32 17.00
N GLU A 175 12.12 17.29 16.10
CA GLU A 175 13.08 17.48 15.00
C GLU A 175 14.41 18.07 15.49
N ARG A 176 15.50 17.46 15.05
CA ARG A 176 16.89 17.89 15.29
C ARG A 176 17.65 17.73 13.99
N VAL A 177 17.26 18.48 12.97
CA VAL A 177 17.76 18.37 11.59
C VAL A 177 19.29 18.34 11.54
N LYS A 178 19.84 17.31 10.88
CA LYS A 178 21.29 17.11 10.64
C LYS A 178 21.62 16.87 9.19
N PHE A 179 20.70 16.30 8.42
CA PHE A 179 20.88 16.05 7.00
C PHE A 179 19.62 16.38 6.20
N ASN A 180 19.83 16.59 4.92
CA ASN A 180 18.81 16.75 3.90
C ASN A 180 19.14 15.88 2.67
N LYS A 181 18.28 15.91 1.66
CA LYS A 181 18.43 15.09 0.45
C LYS A 181 19.75 15.33 -0.28
N GLU A 182 20.18 16.59 -0.37
CA GLU A 182 21.40 16.99 -1.06
C GLU A 182 22.63 16.44 -0.33
N SER A 183 22.72 16.65 0.98
CA SER A 183 23.85 16.16 1.79
C SER A 183 24.00 14.63 1.76
N LEU A 184 22.89 13.88 1.75
CA LEU A 184 22.93 12.41 1.64
C LEU A 184 23.28 11.97 0.21
N LYS A 185 22.80 12.68 -0.81
CA LYS A 185 23.15 12.42 -2.21
C LYS A 185 24.63 12.65 -2.46
N ASP A 186 25.19 13.73 -1.93
CA ASP A 186 26.62 14.03 -2.03
C ASP A 186 27.45 12.95 -1.34
N LEU A 187 27.01 12.47 -0.17
CA LEU A 187 27.67 11.38 0.53
C LEU A 187 27.66 10.07 -0.28
N LYS A 188 26.50 9.69 -0.84
CA LYS A 188 26.36 8.51 -1.72
C LYS A 188 27.27 8.60 -2.94
N ASN A 189 27.22 9.73 -3.65
CA ASN A 189 27.91 9.89 -4.93
C ASN A 189 29.43 10.00 -4.79
N ASN A 190 29.92 10.73 -3.78
CA ASN A 190 31.35 11.00 -3.64
C ASN A 190 32.12 9.81 -3.04
N HIS A 191 31.44 8.95 -2.28
CA HIS A 191 32.07 7.85 -1.54
C HIS A 191 31.55 6.46 -1.93
N ASN A 192 30.69 6.37 -2.96
CA ASN A 192 30.06 5.13 -3.43
C ASN A 192 29.52 4.25 -2.28
N ILE A 193 28.81 4.88 -1.34
CA ILE A 193 28.38 4.24 -0.10
C ILE A 193 26.88 3.92 -0.13
N PHE A 194 26.51 2.74 0.38
CA PHE A 194 25.12 2.39 0.64
C PHE A 194 24.64 3.01 1.96
N LEU A 195 23.43 3.56 2.01
CA LEU A 195 22.88 4.15 3.23
C LEU A 195 21.75 3.30 3.80
N ILE A 196 21.79 3.05 5.09
CA ILE A 196 20.69 2.43 5.85
C ILE A 196 20.15 3.45 6.84
N GLY A 197 18.87 3.81 6.68
CA GLY A 197 18.16 4.64 7.63
C GLY A 197 17.70 3.83 8.85
N ARG A 198 18.26 4.11 10.03
CA ARG A 198 17.82 3.53 11.29
C ARG A 198 16.63 4.30 11.85
N VAL A 199 15.50 3.62 12.00
CA VAL A 199 14.30 4.13 12.66
C VAL A 199 14.11 3.32 13.93
N VAL A 200 14.37 3.91 15.10
CA VAL A 200 14.04 3.26 16.37
C VAL A 200 12.52 3.20 16.50
N ALA A 201 11.95 2.00 16.67
CA ALA A 201 10.51 1.82 16.67
C ALA A 201 9.88 2.25 18.00
N PHE A 202 9.95 1.39 19.02
CA PHE A 202 9.13 1.52 20.22
C PHE A 202 9.85 2.08 21.44
N GLN A 203 11.15 2.38 21.37
CA GLN A 203 11.82 3.18 22.41
C GLN A 203 11.75 4.64 21.99
N ASP A 204 10.77 5.36 22.53
CA ASP A 204 10.48 6.75 22.16
C ASP A 204 9.95 7.55 23.36
N PRO A 205 10.86 8.19 24.12
CA PRO A 205 10.50 9.03 25.25
C PRO A 205 9.60 10.21 24.93
N LEU A 206 9.74 10.82 23.75
CA LEU A 206 8.98 12.02 23.39
C LEU A 206 7.54 11.66 23.06
N PHE A 207 7.36 10.64 22.21
CA PHE A 207 6.04 10.18 21.83
C PHE A 207 5.28 9.59 23.02
N ALA A 208 5.93 8.75 23.84
CA ALA A 208 5.30 8.11 24.99
C ALA A 208 4.79 9.12 26.04
N LYS A 209 5.48 10.26 26.22
CA LYS A 209 5.09 11.30 27.18
C LYS A 209 4.00 12.21 26.65
N THR A 210 3.95 12.44 25.34
CA THR A 210 2.89 13.26 24.72
C THR A 210 1.61 12.46 24.54
N TYR A 211 1.72 11.18 24.20
CA TYR A 211 0.60 10.25 23.99
C TYR A 211 0.70 9.08 24.95
N GLU A 212 0.43 9.34 26.22
CA GLU A 212 0.53 8.33 27.29
C GLU A 212 -0.36 7.11 27.03
N GLU A 213 -1.48 7.29 26.31
CA GLU A 213 -2.38 6.21 25.90
C GLU A 213 -1.74 5.22 24.92
N SER A 214 -0.70 5.64 24.23
CA SER A 214 0.06 4.84 23.27
C SER A 214 1.35 4.27 23.86
N ALA A 215 1.58 4.43 25.17
CA ALA A 215 2.76 3.95 25.88
C ALA A 215 2.50 2.60 26.58
N VAL A 216 3.56 1.84 26.78
CA VAL A 216 3.53 0.69 27.69
C VAL A 216 3.19 1.19 29.09
N PHE A 217 2.23 0.54 29.74
CA PHE A 217 1.73 0.96 31.05
C PHE A 217 2.23 0.03 32.17
N ASP A 218 2.64 0.60 33.30
CA ASP A 218 2.93 -0.15 34.52
C ASP A 218 1.71 -0.17 35.44
N SER A 219 1.08 -1.34 35.55
CA SER A 219 -0.13 -1.53 36.37
C SER A 219 0.11 -1.43 37.88
N LYS A 220 1.36 -1.52 38.35
CA LYS A 220 1.70 -1.39 39.77
C LYS A 220 1.79 0.07 40.20
N THR A 221 2.35 0.91 39.33
CA THR A 221 2.51 2.35 39.61
C THR A 221 1.38 3.19 39.03
N ASN A 222 0.55 2.60 38.17
CA ASN A 222 -0.53 3.28 37.45
C ASN A 222 -0.01 4.48 36.64
N SER A 223 1.11 4.28 35.95
CA SER A 223 1.76 5.29 35.10
C SER A 223 2.41 4.62 33.90
N ILE A 224 2.81 5.41 32.89
CA ILE A 224 3.60 4.89 31.78
C ILE A 224 4.90 4.26 32.28
N PHE A 225 5.26 3.10 31.72
CA PHE A 225 6.46 2.37 32.08
C PHE A 225 7.70 3.13 31.65
N SER A 226 8.67 3.24 32.56
CA SER A 226 9.95 3.85 32.27
C SER A 226 11.10 3.09 32.92
N LYS A 227 12.27 3.15 32.28
CA LYS A 227 13.51 2.59 32.81
C LYS A 227 14.67 3.48 32.42
N ASN A 228 15.43 3.98 33.41
CA ASN A 228 16.60 4.85 33.21
C ASN A 228 16.31 6.08 32.32
N GLY A 229 15.13 6.70 32.50
CA GLY A 229 14.71 7.87 31.69
C GLY A 229 14.21 7.54 30.28
N GLN A 230 14.19 6.26 29.88
CA GLN A 230 13.59 5.79 28.64
C GLN A 230 12.15 5.39 28.85
N TYR A 231 11.34 5.54 27.81
CA TYR A 231 9.94 5.16 27.75
C TYR A 231 9.67 4.38 26.48
N PHE A 232 8.63 3.57 26.52
CA PHE A 232 8.35 2.61 25.48
C PHE A 232 6.91 2.77 25.00
N LEU A 233 6.74 2.72 23.69
CA LEU A 233 5.44 2.71 23.03
C LEU A 233 4.85 1.29 23.09
N ASP A 234 3.53 1.20 23.20
CA ASP A 234 2.82 -0.07 23.11
C ASP A 234 2.84 -0.58 21.65
N PRO A 235 3.48 -1.71 21.33
CA PRO A 235 3.49 -2.26 19.97
C PRO A 235 2.11 -2.71 19.48
N SER A 236 1.16 -2.95 20.39
CA SER A 236 -0.22 -3.34 20.09
C SER A 236 -1.12 -2.14 19.73
N ASP A 237 -0.70 -0.93 20.08
CA ASP A 237 -1.41 0.30 19.72
C ASP A 237 -1.25 0.63 18.22
N LYS A 238 -2.33 1.11 17.60
CA LYS A 238 -2.34 1.44 16.16
C LYS A 238 -1.64 2.76 15.88
N LYS A 239 -1.77 3.74 16.79
CA LYS A 239 -1.20 5.08 16.60
C LYS A 239 0.32 5.03 16.67
N SER A 240 0.88 4.29 17.64
CA SER A 240 2.31 4.03 17.77
C SER A 240 2.91 3.37 16.51
N ARG A 241 2.27 2.30 16.00
CA ARG A 241 2.71 1.61 14.79
C ARG A 241 2.64 2.50 13.56
N ASN A 242 1.55 3.24 13.41
CA ASN A 242 1.37 4.15 12.29
C ASN A 242 2.41 5.27 12.30
N TYR A 243 2.71 5.86 13.46
CA TYR A 243 3.75 6.88 13.57
C TYR A 243 5.11 6.37 13.09
N VAL A 244 5.56 5.21 13.61
CA VAL A 244 6.84 4.60 13.21
C VAL A 244 6.87 4.27 11.72
N LEU A 245 5.76 3.72 11.19
CA LEU A 245 5.64 3.38 9.77
C LEU A 245 5.67 4.63 8.89
N ASN A 246 4.96 5.69 9.26
CA ASN A 246 4.90 6.93 8.50
C ASN A 246 6.28 7.60 8.42
N VAL A 247 7.03 7.64 9.53
CA VAL A 247 8.42 8.11 9.53
C VAL A 247 9.31 7.28 8.59
N ALA A 248 9.18 5.95 8.61
CA ALA A 248 9.97 5.07 7.74
C ALA A 248 9.62 5.26 6.25
N ILE A 249 8.34 5.36 5.92
CA ILE A 249 7.86 5.59 4.54
C ILE A 249 8.32 6.97 4.05
N GLU A 250 8.18 8.01 4.88
CA GLU A 250 8.62 9.35 4.51
C GLU A 250 10.12 9.38 4.20
N ALA A 251 10.95 8.80 5.07
CA ALA A 251 12.39 8.74 4.86
C ALA A 251 12.76 8.02 3.55
N LEU A 252 12.05 6.94 3.20
CA LEU A 252 12.23 6.20 1.95
C LEU A 252 11.85 7.03 0.71
N ILE A 253 10.77 7.80 0.77
CA ILE A 253 10.31 8.63 -0.36
C ILE A 253 11.19 9.89 -0.52
N ARG A 254 11.69 10.42 0.59
CA ARG A 254 12.39 11.72 0.61
C ARG A 254 13.83 11.63 0.11
N PHE A 255 14.54 10.52 0.37
CA PHE A 255 16.00 10.38 0.21
C PHE A 255 16.44 9.26 -0.74
#